data_AF-A0A444V3F9-F1
#
_entry.id   AF-A0A444V3F9-F1
#
_cell.length_a   1.000
_cell.length_b   1.000
_cell.length_c   1.000
_cell.angle_alpha   90.00
_cell.angle_beta   90.00
_cell.angle_gamma   90.00
#
_symmetry.space_group_name_H-M   'P 1'
#
loop_
_entity.id
_entity.type
_entity.pdbx_description
1 polymer ?
#
loop_
_entity_poly.entity_id
_entity_poly.type
_entity_poly.pdbx_seq_one_letter_code
_entity_poly.pdbx_strand_id
1 'polypeptide(L)'
;MPSVPVTSPSVRPARRSEWLCSALAHHYKPDPGVDNEIVVLATGVDQYLQEIFHHLAYYSGDDLISDQDFKLLCSVLGLLEHLEEEEAEGNEARGLCSGLPRELGFREFHSRLCGHFCLRSVGSQTETRLPLAAETEHVEREIRLRWPRVRRRKCVSFDLSKDRPLSKRTYSGQQGAVQCRLEMENASLRELVEDLRSALQGSDARCLALEVAVRRERAAEPHGTSKQKPVEVPACRVAHHHKGECCRGTRALLKELELIRASRDGQLEEAMRFNQRVEEELMAANQEIQQLEEAVSRLQRENAEIKRKAEDARAALVNGLEKVREIQGTARLVPCLQERIQELEAELQGYR
;
A
#
# COMPACT_ATOMS: atom_id res chain seq x y z
N MET A 1 32.24 -1.67 50.73
CA MET A 1 31.80 -1.11 49.43
C MET A 1 30.85 -2.11 48.80
N PRO A 2 29.54 -1.84 48.76
CA PRO A 2 28.58 -2.78 48.19
C PRO A 2 28.74 -2.79 46.65
N SER A 3 28.81 -3.99 46.10
CA SER A 3 28.90 -4.26 44.67
C SER A 3 27.61 -3.84 43.97
N VAL A 4 27.69 -2.83 43.11
CA VAL A 4 26.61 -2.43 42.21
C VAL A 4 26.35 -3.57 41.23
N PRO A 5 25.12 -4.09 41.11
CA PRO A 5 24.80 -5.07 40.07
C PRO A 5 24.91 -4.36 38.72
N VAL A 6 25.79 -4.90 37.86
CA VAL A 6 25.88 -4.53 36.45
C VAL A 6 24.57 -4.98 35.79
N THR A 7 23.60 -4.07 35.71
CA THR A 7 22.45 -4.22 34.83
C THR A 7 22.96 -4.21 33.41
N SER A 8 23.08 -5.40 32.82
CA SER A 8 23.16 -5.56 31.38
C SER A 8 21.99 -4.80 30.76
N PRO A 9 22.22 -3.95 29.74
CA PRO A 9 21.12 -3.30 29.07
C PRO A 9 20.35 -4.42 28.38
N SER A 10 19.15 -4.73 28.88
CA SER A 10 18.20 -5.48 28.08
C SER A 10 18.05 -4.65 26.81
N VAL A 11 18.52 -5.17 25.68
CA VAL A 11 18.12 -4.66 24.36
C VAL A 11 16.60 -4.80 24.38
N ARG A 12 15.91 -3.71 24.70
CA ARG A 12 14.45 -3.66 24.65
C ARG A 12 14.13 -3.42 23.19
N PRO A 13 13.58 -4.39 22.45
CA PRO A 13 12.99 -4.10 21.16
C PRO A 13 11.91 -3.05 21.44
N ALA A 14 12.00 -1.91 20.76
CA ALA A 14 11.01 -0.86 20.90
C ALA A 14 9.66 -1.42 20.41
N ARG A 15 8.68 -1.52 21.32
CA ARG A 15 7.30 -2.02 21.10
C ARG A 15 7.23 -3.54 20.87
N ARG A 16 7.15 -4.30 21.98
CA ARG A 16 6.91 -5.77 21.98
C ARG A 16 5.62 -6.07 21.23
N SER A 17 5.59 -7.09 20.36
CA SER A 17 4.47 -8.02 20.02
C SER A 17 2.99 -7.54 19.98
N GLU A 18 2.73 -6.24 20.07
CA GLU A 18 1.41 -5.61 20.21
C GLU A 18 0.72 -5.47 18.86
N TRP A 19 1.44 -5.57 17.75
CA TRP A 19 0.85 -5.46 16.42
C TRP A 19 -0.16 -6.57 16.15
N LEU A 20 0.21 -7.82 16.40
CA LEU A 20 -0.72 -8.93 16.23
C LEU A 20 -1.92 -8.82 17.19
N CYS A 21 -1.65 -8.52 18.46
CA CYS A 21 -2.71 -8.41 19.48
C CYS A 21 -3.66 -7.25 19.19
N SER A 22 -3.15 -6.08 18.79
CA SER A 22 -3.94 -4.90 18.44
C SER A 22 -4.71 -5.13 17.14
N ALA A 23 -4.10 -5.79 16.14
CA ALA A 23 -4.77 -6.14 14.90
C ALA A 23 -5.91 -7.15 15.14
N LEU A 24 -5.69 -8.18 15.97
CA LEU A 24 -6.73 -9.14 16.36
C LEU A 24 -7.83 -8.48 17.19
N ALA A 25 -7.48 -7.64 18.16
CA ALA A 25 -8.45 -6.89 18.96
C ALA A 25 -9.32 -5.99 18.07
N HIS A 26 -8.70 -5.21 17.17
CA HIS A 26 -9.42 -4.36 16.22
C HIS A 26 -10.27 -5.18 15.21
N HIS A 27 -9.79 -6.34 14.76
CA HIS A 27 -10.53 -7.20 13.84
C HIS A 27 -11.85 -7.74 14.44
N TYR A 28 -11.84 -8.10 15.73
CA TYR A 28 -13.02 -8.61 16.43
C TYR A 28 -13.84 -7.54 17.16
N LYS A 29 -13.24 -6.37 17.43
CA LYS A 29 -13.88 -5.20 18.00
C LYS A 29 -13.26 -3.94 17.39
N PRO A 30 -13.80 -3.45 16.27
CA PRO A 30 -13.29 -2.25 15.61
C PRO A 30 -13.35 -1.05 16.54
N ASP A 31 -12.24 -0.33 16.64
CA ASP A 31 -12.10 0.88 17.46
C ASP A 31 -11.69 2.02 16.54
N PRO A 32 -12.49 3.10 16.42
CA PRO A 32 -12.16 4.23 15.56
C PRO A 32 -10.92 5.02 16.02
N GLY A 33 -10.41 4.78 17.23
CA GLY A 33 -9.25 5.48 17.80
C GLY A 33 -7.89 4.82 17.57
N VAL A 34 -7.82 3.65 16.92
CA VAL A 34 -6.54 2.95 16.72
C VAL A 34 -5.74 3.54 15.56
N ASP A 35 -4.41 3.38 15.62
CA ASP A 35 -3.51 3.82 14.57
C ASP A 35 -3.85 3.16 13.22
N ASN A 36 -3.70 3.91 12.13
CA ASN A 36 -3.95 3.43 10.76
C ASN A 36 -3.16 2.15 10.43
N GLU A 37 -1.96 1.98 11.02
CA GLU A 37 -1.14 0.79 10.88
C GLU A 37 -1.87 -0.47 11.37
N ILE A 38 -2.57 -0.38 12.50
CA ILE A 38 -3.36 -1.48 13.07
C ILE A 38 -4.57 -1.79 12.19
N VAL A 39 -5.25 -0.76 11.67
CA VAL A 39 -6.36 -0.92 10.73
C VAL A 39 -5.90 -1.70 9.50
N VAL A 40 -4.76 -1.34 8.92
CA VAL A 40 -4.20 -2.01 7.73
C VAL A 40 -3.84 -3.46 8.06
N LEU A 41 -3.16 -3.71 9.18
CA LEU A 41 -2.81 -5.08 9.62
C LEU A 41 -4.04 -5.95 9.89
N ALA A 42 -5.14 -5.37 10.35
CA ALA A 42 -6.41 -6.06 10.63
C ALA A 42 -7.16 -6.53 9.37
N THR A 43 -6.84 -6.00 8.18
CA THR A 43 -7.54 -6.38 6.92
C THR A 43 -7.08 -7.73 6.35
N GLY A 44 -5.95 -8.27 6.81
CA GLY A 44 -5.40 -9.56 6.38
C GLY A 44 -4.86 -10.39 7.55
N VAL A 45 -5.63 -10.47 8.63
CA VAL A 45 -5.28 -11.20 9.86
C VAL A 45 -5.03 -12.68 9.60
N ASP A 46 -5.82 -13.32 8.74
CA ASP A 46 -5.65 -14.74 8.44
C ASP A 46 -4.29 -15.03 7.79
N GLN A 47 -3.86 -14.18 6.84
CA GLN A 47 -2.55 -14.27 6.22
C GLN A 47 -1.43 -14.02 7.25
N TYR A 48 -1.64 -13.07 8.16
CA TYR A 48 -0.69 -12.77 9.23
C TYR A 48 -0.50 -13.98 10.16
N LEU A 49 -1.60 -14.58 10.61
CA LEU A 49 -1.57 -15.77 11.45
C LEU A 49 -0.93 -16.95 10.72
N GLN A 50 -1.15 -17.07 9.41
CA GLN A 50 -0.53 -18.10 8.59
C GLN A 50 0.99 -17.93 8.49
N GLU A 51 1.48 -16.70 8.37
CA GLU A 51 2.91 -16.40 8.33
C GLU A 51 3.61 -16.71 9.67
N ILE A 52 2.96 -16.36 10.78
CA ILE A 52 3.41 -16.72 12.13
C ILE A 52 3.46 -18.24 12.28
N PHE A 53 2.39 -18.92 11.86
CA PHE A 53 2.32 -20.38 11.91
C PHE A 53 3.45 -21.01 11.10
N HIS A 54 3.68 -20.52 9.88
CA HIS A 54 4.72 -21.01 9.00
C HIS A 54 6.12 -20.88 9.63
N HIS A 55 6.45 -19.73 10.22
CA HIS A 55 7.76 -19.53 10.84
C HIS A 55 7.96 -20.34 12.13
N LEU A 56 6.90 -20.61 12.89
CA LEU A 56 6.96 -21.49 14.06
C LEU A 56 7.10 -22.97 13.67
N ALA A 57 6.36 -23.41 12.64
CA ALA A 57 6.41 -24.79 12.16
C ALA A 57 7.70 -25.11 11.38
N TYR A 58 8.34 -24.09 10.79
CA TYR A 58 9.54 -24.23 9.96
C TYR A 58 10.67 -25.03 10.63
N TYR A 59 10.89 -24.81 11.94
CA TYR A 59 11.95 -25.51 12.68
C TYR A 59 11.59 -26.97 13.02
N SER A 60 10.32 -27.34 12.94
CA SER A 60 9.82 -28.67 13.29
C SER A 60 9.72 -29.61 12.08
N GLY A 61 9.70 -29.09 10.84
CA GLY A 61 9.77 -29.87 9.60
C GLY A 61 8.46 -30.51 9.13
N ASP A 62 7.43 -30.58 9.97
CA ASP A 62 6.20 -31.35 9.74
C ASP A 62 4.92 -30.49 9.56
N ASP A 63 5.03 -29.18 9.26
CA ASP A 63 3.88 -28.24 9.18
C ASP A 63 3.00 -28.23 10.44
N LEU A 64 3.60 -28.58 11.59
CA LEU A 64 2.95 -28.66 12.89
C LEU A 64 3.73 -27.84 13.92
N ILE A 65 3.01 -27.27 14.88
CA ILE A 65 3.57 -26.50 16.00
C ILE A 65 3.38 -27.30 17.28
N SER A 66 4.44 -27.42 18.09
CA SER A 66 4.33 -28.10 19.39
C SER A 66 3.48 -27.30 20.39
N ASP A 67 2.84 -27.98 21.34
CA ASP A 67 2.08 -27.33 22.42
C ASP A 67 2.94 -26.34 23.22
N GLN A 68 4.24 -26.65 23.37
CA GLN A 68 5.22 -25.80 24.02
C GLN A 68 5.47 -24.50 23.24
N ASP A 69 5.63 -24.54 21.91
CA ASP A 69 5.80 -23.32 21.10
C ASP A 69 4.56 -22.44 21.13
N PHE A 70 3.39 -23.05 21.10
CA PHE A 70 2.14 -22.31 21.20
C PHE A 70 2.01 -21.60 22.55
N LYS A 71 2.34 -22.27 23.67
CA LYS A 71 2.37 -21.65 25.01
C LYS A 71 3.38 -20.51 25.10
N LEU A 72 4.57 -20.70 24.53
CA LEU A 72 5.60 -19.68 24.49
C LEU A 72 5.16 -18.47 23.66
N LEU A 73 4.52 -18.69 22.52
CA LEU A 73 3.93 -17.61 21.70
C LEU A 73 2.89 -16.84 22.50
N CYS A 74 1.94 -17.51 23.16
CA CYS A 74 0.96 -16.85 24.00
C CYS A 74 1.61 -16.02 25.13
N SER A 75 2.73 -16.48 25.69
CA SER A 75 3.52 -15.70 26.66
C SER A 75 4.20 -14.48 26.01
N VAL A 76 4.77 -14.61 24.81
CA VAL A 76 5.37 -13.49 24.05
C VAL A 76 4.33 -12.42 23.72
N LEU A 77 3.11 -12.84 23.40
CA LEU A 77 1.98 -11.97 23.10
C LEU A 77 1.32 -11.39 24.37
N GLY A 78 1.80 -11.73 25.58
CA GLY A 78 1.21 -11.25 26.84
C GLY A 78 -0.16 -11.85 27.17
N LEU A 79 -0.60 -12.87 26.43
CA LEU A 79 -1.93 -13.48 26.61
C LEU A 79 -2.03 -14.41 27.83
N LEU A 80 -0.90 -14.78 28.43
CA LEU A 80 -0.86 -15.55 29.68
C LEU A 80 -0.99 -14.66 30.93
N GLU A 81 -0.47 -13.43 30.90
CA GLU A 81 -0.46 -12.52 32.06
C GLU A 81 -1.88 -12.00 32.36
N HIS A 82 -2.72 -11.85 31.32
CA HIS A 82 -4.13 -11.44 31.45
C HIS A 82 -5.08 -12.54 31.97
N LEU A 83 -4.59 -13.78 32.16
CA LEU A 83 -5.41 -14.87 32.71
C LEU A 83 -5.35 -14.92 34.25
N GLU A 84 -4.29 -14.39 34.87
CA GLU A 84 -4.11 -14.40 36.33
C GLU A 84 -4.96 -13.31 37.03
N GLU A 85 -5.31 -12.22 36.34
CA GLU A 85 -6.23 -11.18 36.86
C GLU A 85 -7.71 -11.61 36.81
N GLU A 86 -8.08 -12.52 35.89
CA GLU A 86 -9.48 -12.89 35.61
C GLU A 86 -9.94 -14.18 36.33
N GLU A 87 -9.05 -14.97 36.95
CA GLU A 87 -9.46 -16.07 37.84
C GLU A 87 -10.25 -15.59 39.08
N ALA A 88 -10.22 -14.29 39.38
CA ALA A 88 -11.05 -13.67 40.41
C ALA A 88 -12.54 -13.49 40.00
N GLU A 89 -12.87 -13.53 38.71
CA GLU A 89 -14.22 -13.29 38.18
C GLU A 89 -14.79 -14.50 37.41
N GLY A 90 -14.69 -15.70 37.97
CA GLY A 90 -15.69 -16.78 37.82
C GLY A 90 -16.22 -17.15 36.43
N ASN A 91 -15.48 -16.92 35.34
CA ASN A 91 -15.92 -17.24 33.98
C ASN A 91 -15.13 -18.44 33.46
N GLU A 92 -15.82 -19.47 32.96
CA GLU A 92 -15.23 -20.69 32.38
C GLU A 92 -14.58 -20.38 31.01
N ALA A 93 -13.63 -19.45 30.96
CA ALA A 93 -12.68 -19.33 29.87
C ALA A 93 -11.80 -20.57 29.92
N ARG A 94 -12.22 -21.62 29.23
CA ARG A 94 -11.41 -22.80 28.93
C ARG A 94 -10.11 -22.27 28.29
N GLY A 95 -9.07 -22.13 29.11
CA GLY A 95 -7.94 -21.24 28.83
C GLY A 95 -7.33 -21.51 27.47
N LEU A 96 -6.84 -20.45 26.83
CA LEU A 96 -6.09 -20.48 25.56
C LEU A 96 -5.17 -21.71 25.43
N CYS A 97 -4.46 -22.05 26.52
CA CYS A 97 -3.50 -23.13 26.60
C CYS A 97 -4.01 -24.42 27.28
N SER A 98 -5.29 -24.51 27.62
CA SER A 98 -5.90 -25.68 28.26
C SER A 98 -6.23 -26.78 27.24
N GLY A 99 -5.91 -28.04 27.54
CA GLY A 99 -6.22 -29.19 26.67
C GLY A 99 -5.61 -29.11 25.27
N LEU A 100 -4.37 -28.61 25.15
CA LEU A 100 -3.64 -28.56 23.89
C LEU A 100 -3.21 -29.98 23.44
N PRO A 101 -3.40 -30.35 22.16
CA PRO A 101 -2.75 -31.54 21.60
C PRO A 101 -1.22 -31.32 21.55
N ARG A 102 -0.43 -32.40 21.52
CA ARG A 102 1.05 -32.32 21.47
C ARG A 102 1.56 -31.54 20.25
N GLU A 103 0.82 -31.62 19.16
CA GLU A 103 1.09 -30.94 17.89
C GLU A 103 -0.20 -30.26 17.40
N LEU A 104 -0.07 -29.03 16.93
CA LEU A 104 -1.16 -28.19 16.45
C LEU A 104 -0.96 -27.91 14.95
N GLY A 105 -1.99 -28.21 14.15
CA GLY A 105 -2.09 -27.70 12.79
C GLY A 105 -2.66 -26.28 12.74
N PHE A 106 -2.55 -25.62 11.58
CA PHE A 106 -2.96 -24.23 11.42
C PHE A 106 -4.41 -23.95 11.85
N ARG A 107 -5.33 -24.88 11.55
CA ARG A 107 -6.75 -24.74 11.92
C ARG A 107 -6.96 -24.63 13.43
N GLU A 108 -6.23 -25.41 14.22
CA GLU A 108 -6.33 -25.42 15.69
C GLU A 108 -5.58 -24.23 16.31
N PHE A 109 -4.43 -23.89 15.74
CA PHE A 109 -3.69 -22.67 16.08
C PHE A 109 -4.56 -21.42 15.92
N HIS A 110 -5.19 -21.30 14.75
CA HIS A 110 -6.07 -20.19 14.38
C HIS A 110 -7.30 -20.13 15.28
N SER A 111 -8.03 -21.24 15.43
CA SER A 111 -9.25 -21.28 16.23
C SER A 111 -9.03 -20.90 17.70
N ARG A 112 -7.89 -21.28 18.29
CA ARG A 112 -7.55 -20.94 19.68
C ARG A 112 -7.20 -19.47 19.84
N LEU A 113 -6.32 -18.92 18.99
CA LEU A 113 -5.95 -17.51 19.06
C LEU A 113 -7.16 -16.61 18.80
N CYS A 114 -7.86 -16.84 17.69
CA CYS A 114 -9.07 -16.09 17.36
C CYS A 114 -10.17 -16.25 18.41
N GLY A 115 -10.35 -17.46 18.96
CA GLY A 115 -11.32 -17.74 20.01
C GLY A 115 -11.15 -16.86 21.25
N HIS A 116 -9.91 -16.56 21.66
CA HIS A 116 -9.66 -15.65 22.78
C HIS A 116 -10.15 -14.23 22.53
N PHE A 117 -9.86 -13.65 21.37
CA PHE A 117 -10.30 -12.29 21.03
C PHE A 117 -11.80 -12.22 20.73
N CYS A 118 -12.38 -13.28 20.15
CA CYS A 118 -13.83 -13.42 19.99
C CYS A 118 -14.56 -13.38 21.35
N LEU A 119 -14.10 -14.17 22.34
CA LEU A 119 -14.74 -14.24 23.65
C LEU A 119 -14.66 -12.90 24.41
N ARG A 120 -13.55 -12.17 24.26
CA ARG A 120 -13.39 -10.81 24.82
C ARG A 120 -14.31 -9.77 24.18
N SER A 121 -14.76 -10.00 22.95
CA SER A 121 -15.75 -9.14 22.27
C SER A 121 -17.17 -9.35 22.82
N VAL A 122 -17.50 -10.56 23.28
CA VAL A 122 -18.87 -10.95 23.70
C VAL A 122 -19.29 -10.36 25.07
N GLY A 123 -18.35 -9.80 25.85
CA GLY A 123 -18.65 -9.09 27.11
C GLY A 123 -19.40 -7.76 26.94
N SER A 124 -19.59 -7.28 25.70
CA SER A 124 -20.42 -6.13 25.36
C SER A 124 -21.51 -6.58 24.39
N GLN A 125 -22.67 -7.01 24.90
CA GLN A 125 -23.81 -7.39 24.06
C GLN A 125 -24.13 -6.28 23.05
N THR A 126 -24.00 -6.54 21.76
CA THR A 126 -25.09 -6.64 20.79
C THR A 126 -24.55 -6.72 19.36
N GLU A 127 -25.04 -7.73 18.65
CA GLU A 127 -25.25 -7.76 17.20
C GLU A 127 -24.07 -7.48 16.26
N THR A 128 -23.78 -8.49 15.45
CA THR A 128 -22.90 -8.47 14.26
C THR A 128 -23.35 -7.51 13.14
N ARG A 129 -24.07 -6.43 13.47
CA ARG A 129 -24.39 -5.32 12.57
C ARG A 129 -25.00 -4.17 13.37
N LEU A 130 -24.36 -3.00 13.36
CA LEU A 130 -24.98 -1.77 13.85
C LEU A 130 -26.26 -1.48 13.03
N PRO A 131 -27.37 -1.06 13.64
CA PRO A 131 -28.53 -0.58 12.91
C PRO A 131 -28.14 0.68 12.14
N LEU A 132 -28.06 0.55 10.82
CA LEU A 132 -27.84 1.67 9.92
C LEU A 132 -29.05 2.59 9.99
N ALA A 133 -28.85 3.83 10.45
CA ALA A 133 -29.88 4.87 10.40
C ALA A 133 -30.32 5.07 8.93
N ALA A 134 -31.60 5.41 8.69
CA ALA A 134 -32.18 5.53 7.34
C ALA A 134 -31.35 6.42 6.39
N GLU A 135 -30.63 7.40 6.93
CA GLU A 135 -29.75 8.29 6.16
C GLU A 135 -28.47 7.59 5.64
N THR A 136 -27.94 6.63 6.39
CA THR A 136 -26.75 5.84 5.99
C THR A 136 -27.08 4.74 4.98
N GLU A 137 -28.34 4.29 4.93
CA GLU A 137 -28.81 3.31 3.95
C GLU A 137 -28.85 3.90 2.54
N HIS A 138 -29.14 5.20 2.41
CA HIS A 138 -29.09 5.90 1.12
C HIS A 138 -27.66 6.03 0.59
N VAL A 139 -26.71 6.36 1.46
CA VAL A 139 -25.28 6.42 1.10
C VAL A 139 -24.77 5.03 0.71
N GLU A 140 -25.14 3.97 1.44
CA GLU A 140 -24.71 2.62 1.11
C GLU A 140 -25.37 2.08 -0.17
N ARG A 141 -26.66 2.39 -0.42
CA ARG A 141 -27.33 2.10 -1.69
C ARG A 141 -26.67 2.84 -2.85
N GLU A 142 -26.31 4.10 -2.67
CA GLU A 142 -25.64 4.88 -3.71
C GLU A 142 -24.20 4.38 -3.96
N ILE A 143 -23.46 4.00 -2.93
CA ILE A 143 -22.14 3.36 -3.06
C ILE A 143 -22.25 2.03 -3.81
N ARG A 144 -23.25 1.18 -3.51
CA ARG A 144 -23.45 -0.12 -4.19
C ARG A 144 -23.93 0.04 -5.63
N LEU A 145 -24.72 1.08 -5.93
CA LEU A 145 -25.15 1.39 -7.29
C LEU A 145 -24.02 2.00 -8.14
N ARG A 146 -23.13 2.79 -7.52
CA ARG A 146 -21.92 3.35 -8.17
C ARG A 146 -20.77 2.35 -8.27
N TRP A 147 -20.70 1.37 -7.37
CA TRP A 147 -19.75 0.26 -7.41
C TRP A 147 -20.49 -1.08 -7.54
N PRO A 148 -20.92 -1.45 -8.76
CA PRO A 148 -21.25 -2.83 -9.04
C PRO A 148 -20.01 -3.65 -8.69
N ARG A 149 -20.14 -4.60 -7.75
CA ARG A 149 -19.11 -5.60 -7.45
C ARG A 149 -18.83 -6.39 -8.73
N VAL A 150 -17.91 -5.90 -9.56
CA VAL A 150 -17.42 -6.61 -10.73
C VAL A 150 -16.65 -7.80 -10.21
N ARG A 151 -17.32 -8.95 -10.22
CA ARG A 151 -16.71 -10.26 -10.03
C ARG A 151 -15.53 -10.32 -11.01
N ARG A 152 -14.29 -10.38 -10.49
CA ARG A 152 -13.04 -10.56 -11.26
C ARG A 152 -13.30 -11.57 -12.39
N ARG A 153 -13.47 -11.10 -13.61
CA ARG A 153 -13.25 -11.91 -14.80
C ARG A 153 -11.79 -11.67 -15.17
N LYS A 154 -11.00 -12.75 -15.23
CA LYS A 154 -9.74 -12.76 -15.97
C LYS A 154 -10.08 -12.45 -17.42
N CYS A 155 -9.92 -11.19 -17.82
CA CYS A 155 -9.89 -10.79 -19.22
C CYS A 155 -8.61 -9.99 -19.39
N VAL A 156 -7.57 -10.69 -19.85
CA VAL A 156 -6.51 -10.08 -20.64
C VAL A 156 -7.17 -9.76 -21.98
N SER A 157 -7.49 -8.49 -22.24
CA SER A 157 -7.89 -8.07 -23.58
C SER A 157 -6.66 -7.49 -24.26
N PHE A 158 -5.97 -8.36 -25.01
CA PHE A 158 -5.24 -7.94 -26.19
C PHE A 158 -6.30 -7.51 -27.22
N ASP A 159 -6.46 -6.21 -27.44
CA ASP A 159 -7.28 -5.72 -28.55
C ASP A 159 -6.42 -4.84 -29.48
N LEU A 160 -5.81 -5.51 -30.47
CA LEU A 160 -5.15 -4.89 -31.62
C LEU A 160 -6.19 -4.55 -32.69
N SER A 161 -7.14 -3.68 -32.38
CA SER A 161 -8.08 -3.14 -33.36
C SER A 161 -8.29 -1.65 -33.16
N LYS A 162 -7.22 -0.87 -33.35
CA LYS A 162 -7.32 0.56 -33.68
C LYS A 162 -7.09 0.73 -35.18
N ASP A 163 -8.18 0.66 -35.93
CA ASP A 163 -8.32 1.39 -37.19
C ASP A 163 -9.80 1.65 -37.48
N ARG A 164 -10.35 2.70 -36.85
CA ARG A 164 -11.32 3.57 -37.51
C ARG A 164 -11.54 4.89 -36.77
N PRO A 165 -11.52 6.04 -37.46
CA PRO A 165 -11.92 7.31 -36.87
C PRO A 165 -13.43 7.48 -37.01
N LEU A 166 -14.13 7.97 -35.98
CA LEU A 166 -15.18 8.98 -36.15
C LEU A 166 -15.69 9.57 -34.82
N SER A 167 -15.71 10.90 -34.83
CA SER A 167 -16.81 11.77 -34.39
C SER A 167 -17.14 11.96 -32.91
N LYS A 168 -16.77 13.17 -32.45
CA LYS A 168 -17.53 14.09 -31.58
C LYS A 168 -18.08 13.54 -30.24
N ARG A 169 -17.38 13.90 -29.17
CA ARG A 169 -17.97 14.48 -27.95
C ARG A 169 -16.95 15.32 -27.21
N THR A 170 -16.99 16.63 -27.46
CA THR A 170 -16.33 17.64 -26.65
C THR A 170 -17.07 17.78 -25.31
N TYR A 171 -16.29 17.99 -24.23
CA TYR A 171 -16.67 18.33 -22.85
C TYR A 171 -16.69 17.28 -21.72
N SER A 172 -16.44 15.97 -21.95
CA SER A 172 -16.27 14.99 -20.84
C SER A 172 -14.92 14.27 -20.79
N GLY A 173 -14.07 14.43 -21.81
CA GLY A 173 -12.81 13.67 -21.94
C GLY A 173 -11.73 14.02 -20.92
N GLN A 174 -11.67 15.27 -20.45
CA GLN A 174 -10.65 15.71 -19.49
C GLN A 174 -10.92 15.17 -18.07
N GLN A 175 -12.18 15.17 -17.65
CA GLN A 175 -12.59 14.67 -16.33
C GLN A 175 -12.50 13.14 -16.26
N GLY A 176 -12.85 12.43 -17.34
CA GLY A 176 -12.67 10.99 -17.45
C GLY A 176 -11.20 10.56 -17.50
N ALA A 177 -10.32 11.33 -18.15
CA ALA A 177 -8.89 11.05 -18.19
C ALA A 177 -8.21 11.27 -16.82
N VAL A 178 -8.59 12.32 -16.10
CA VAL A 178 -8.12 12.57 -14.72
C VAL A 178 -8.63 11.50 -13.76
N GLN A 179 -9.90 11.10 -13.88
CA GLN A 179 -10.48 10.02 -13.09
C GLN A 179 -9.77 8.69 -13.34
N CYS A 180 -9.49 8.34 -14.60
CA CYS A 180 -8.75 7.13 -14.96
C CYS A 180 -7.32 7.16 -14.39
N ARG A 181 -6.64 8.31 -14.43
CA ARG A 181 -5.31 8.48 -13.84
C ARG A 181 -5.33 8.29 -12.33
N LEU A 182 -6.30 8.89 -11.63
CA LEU A 182 -6.47 8.72 -10.20
C LEU A 182 -6.84 7.27 -9.84
N GLU A 183 -7.60 6.57 -10.67
CA GLU A 183 -7.91 5.15 -10.46
C GLU A 183 -6.67 4.27 -10.59
N MET A 184 -5.82 4.54 -11.58
CA MET A 184 -4.52 3.87 -11.72
C MET A 184 -3.63 4.14 -10.51
N GLU A 185 -3.50 5.41 -10.10
CA GLU A 185 -2.70 5.78 -8.94
C GLU A 185 -3.23 5.13 -7.65
N ASN A 186 -4.55 5.12 -7.43
CA ASN A 186 -5.16 4.42 -6.30
C ASN A 186 -4.94 2.90 -6.37
N ALA A 187 -4.88 2.30 -7.56
CA ALA A 187 -4.55 0.89 -7.71
C ALA A 187 -3.09 0.62 -7.31
N SER A 188 -2.15 1.46 -7.78
CA SER A 188 -0.73 1.39 -7.39
C SER A 188 -0.52 1.63 -5.89
N LEU A 189 -1.26 2.56 -5.28
CA LEU A 189 -1.21 2.80 -3.83
C LEU A 189 -1.75 1.59 -3.05
N ARG A 190 -2.81 0.93 -3.54
CA ARG A 190 -3.34 -0.29 -2.90
C ARG A 190 -2.34 -1.44 -2.97
N GLU A 191 -1.64 -1.59 -4.09
CA GLU A 191 -0.56 -2.58 -4.24
C GLU A 191 0.59 -2.29 -3.28
N LEU A 192 1.06 -1.04 -3.22
CA LEU A 192 2.11 -0.63 -2.28
C LEU A 192 1.72 -0.87 -0.82
N VAL A 193 0.48 -0.55 -0.44
CA VAL A 193 -0.02 -0.81 0.93
C VAL A 193 -0.05 -2.30 1.22
N GLU A 194 -0.41 -3.14 0.25
CA GLU A 194 -0.42 -4.59 0.39
C GLU A 194 0.99 -5.17 0.52
N ASP A 195 1.96 -4.64 -0.22
CA ASP A 195 3.38 -5.01 -0.13
C ASP A 195 3.95 -4.63 1.25
N LEU A 196 3.68 -3.40 1.71
CA LEU A 196 4.10 -2.93 3.04
C LEU A 196 3.44 -3.74 4.15
N ARG A 197 2.14 -4.04 4.04
CA ARG A 197 1.41 -4.90 4.97
C ARG A 197 2.06 -6.28 5.04
N SER A 198 2.33 -6.91 3.90
CA SER A 198 2.95 -8.23 3.82
C SER A 198 4.37 -8.24 4.40
N ALA A 199 5.17 -7.21 4.11
CA ALA A 199 6.52 -7.06 4.64
C ALA A 199 6.55 -6.88 6.17
N LEU A 200 5.63 -6.06 6.71
CA LEU A 200 5.49 -5.86 8.16
C LEU A 200 5.04 -7.14 8.86
N GLN A 201 3.99 -7.79 8.34
CA GLN A 201 3.48 -9.04 8.90
C GLN A 201 4.53 -10.16 8.88
N GLY A 202 5.23 -10.33 7.76
CA GLY A 202 6.32 -11.31 7.67
C GLY A 202 7.51 -10.98 8.56
N SER A 203 7.86 -9.70 8.69
CA SER A 203 8.93 -9.30 9.61
C SER A 203 8.57 -9.58 11.06
N ASP A 204 7.37 -9.22 11.51
CA ASP A 204 6.92 -9.47 12.87
C ASP A 204 6.76 -10.97 13.15
N ALA A 205 6.21 -11.73 12.20
CA ALA A 205 6.10 -13.18 12.30
C ALA A 205 7.45 -13.87 12.53
N ARG A 206 8.49 -13.46 11.81
CA ARG A 206 9.87 -13.93 12.04
C ARG A 206 10.38 -13.53 13.42
N CYS A 207 10.15 -12.29 13.84
CA CYS A 207 10.56 -11.82 15.17
C CYS A 207 9.89 -12.64 16.27
N LEU A 208 8.58 -12.87 16.19
CA LEU A 208 7.82 -13.70 17.13
C LEU A 208 8.35 -15.13 17.18
N ALA A 209 8.60 -15.75 16.04
CA ALA A 209 9.15 -17.10 15.97
C ALA A 209 10.55 -17.20 16.59
N LEU A 210 11.43 -16.22 16.34
CA LEU A 210 12.74 -16.13 16.97
C LEU A 210 12.62 -15.92 18.48
N GLU A 211 11.70 -15.09 18.95
CA GLU A 211 11.48 -14.85 20.37
C GLU A 211 10.97 -16.11 21.10
N VAL A 212 10.14 -16.90 20.43
CA VAL A 212 9.69 -18.22 20.91
C VAL A 212 10.87 -19.19 20.98
N ALA A 213 11.68 -19.27 19.92
CA ALA A 213 12.87 -20.13 19.88
C ALA A 213 13.87 -19.79 21.01
N VAL A 214 14.15 -18.50 21.22
CA VAL A 214 15.04 -18.06 22.31
C VAL A 214 14.48 -18.40 23.69
N ARG A 215 13.15 -18.27 23.91
CA ARG A 215 12.54 -18.66 25.18
C ARG A 215 12.53 -20.17 25.38
N ARG A 216 12.33 -20.94 24.32
CA ARG A 216 12.42 -22.41 24.32
C ARG A 216 13.81 -22.86 24.78
N GLU A 217 14.87 -22.29 24.19
CA GLU A 217 16.25 -22.60 24.60
C GLU A 217 16.52 -22.24 26.06
N ARG A 218 16.06 -21.06 26.52
CA ARG A 218 16.20 -20.65 27.92
C ARG A 218 15.45 -21.55 28.90
N ALA A 219 14.28 -22.07 28.52
CA ALA A 219 13.51 -23.00 29.34
C ALA A 219 14.13 -24.41 29.39
N ALA A 220 14.99 -24.76 28.42
CA ALA A 220 15.71 -26.02 28.39
C ALA A 220 16.99 -26.04 29.26
N GLU A 221 17.42 -24.89 29.81
CA GLU A 221 18.60 -24.75 30.67
C GLU A 221 18.22 -24.59 32.16
N PRO A 222 18.24 -25.66 32.98
CA PRO A 222 18.17 -25.53 34.43
C PRO A 222 19.58 -25.36 35.01
N HIS A 223 19.73 -24.43 35.96
CA HIS A 223 20.97 -24.29 36.76
C HIS A 223 21.40 -25.62 37.40
N GLY A 224 22.51 -26.17 36.91
CA GLY A 224 23.27 -27.23 37.56
C GLY A 224 24.75 -26.90 37.47
N THR A 225 25.33 -26.42 38.56
CA THR A 225 26.78 -26.35 38.77
C THR A 225 27.41 -27.71 38.46
N SER A 226 28.20 -27.81 37.38
CA SER A 226 29.21 -28.85 37.29
C SER A 226 30.40 -28.31 36.52
N LYS A 227 31.56 -28.52 37.12
CA LYS A 227 32.88 -28.10 36.67
C LYS A 227 33.05 -28.42 35.19
N GLN A 228 33.65 -27.48 34.46
CA GLN A 228 34.32 -27.77 33.20
C GLN A 228 35.24 -28.99 33.41
N LYS A 229 34.81 -30.14 32.91
CA LYS A 229 35.67 -31.22 32.45
C LYS A 229 35.31 -31.42 30.98
N PRO A 230 36.29 -31.60 30.09
CA PRO A 230 36.01 -31.97 28.72
C PRO A 230 35.39 -33.37 28.77
N VAL A 231 34.10 -33.47 28.44
CA VAL A 231 33.44 -34.76 28.25
C VAL A 231 33.82 -35.22 26.86
N GLU A 232 34.64 -36.26 26.84
CA GLU A 232 34.85 -37.12 25.70
C GLU A 232 33.50 -37.55 25.13
N VAL A 233 33.33 -37.31 23.83
CA VAL A 233 32.20 -37.77 23.03
C VAL A 233 32.06 -39.29 23.21
N PRO A 234 30.84 -39.83 23.42
CA PRO A 234 30.66 -41.26 23.53
C PRO A 234 31.08 -41.89 22.20
N ALA A 235 32.03 -42.81 22.26
CA ALA A 235 32.35 -43.69 21.16
C ALA A 235 31.10 -44.55 20.84
N CYS A 236 30.29 -44.08 19.91
CA CYS A 236 29.44 -44.96 19.13
C CYS A 236 30.36 -46.03 18.53
N ARG A 237 30.10 -47.28 18.88
CA ARG A 237 30.76 -48.44 18.29
C ARG A 237 30.46 -48.44 16.79
N VAL A 238 31.36 -47.87 16.00
CA VAL A 238 31.32 -47.98 14.55
C VAL A 238 31.83 -49.36 14.21
N ALA A 239 30.89 -50.28 14.04
CA ALA A 239 31.11 -51.50 13.30
C ALA A 239 31.75 -51.13 11.94
N HIS A 240 32.81 -51.85 11.60
CA HIS A 240 33.46 -51.76 10.30
C HIS A 240 32.43 -51.78 9.16
N HIS A 241 32.27 -50.66 8.45
CA HIS A 241 32.11 -50.58 6.99
C HIS A 241 31.99 -49.11 6.56
N HIS A 242 32.32 -48.84 5.28
CA HIS A 242 32.16 -47.57 4.55
C HIS A 242 33.39 -46.67 4.42
N LYS A 243 34.45 -47.22 3.82
CA LYS A 243 35.53 -46.43 3.17
C LYS A 243 35.07 -45.77 1.85
N GLY A 244 33.77 -45.52 1.67
CA GLY A 244 33.14 -45.06 0.42
C GLY A 244 32.19 -43.85 0.52
N GLU A 245 31.90 -43.34 1.73
CA GLU A 245 30.86 -42.32 1.93
C GLU A 245 31.38 -40.90 2.16
N CYS A 246 32.60 -40.71 2.66
CA CYS A 246 33.20 -39.37 2.81
C CYS A 246 33.27 -38.62 1.47
N CYS A 247 33.55 -39.32 0.38
CA CYS A 247 33.59 -38.74 -0.97
C CYS A 247 32.19 -38.48 -1.56
N ARG A 248 31.09 -38.95 -0.95
CA ARG A 248 29.71 -38.66 -1.39
C ARG A 248 29.22 -37.33 -0.80
N GLY A 249 29.54 -37.04 0.45
CA GLY A 249 29.16 -35.78 1.11
C GLY A 249 29.78 -34.54 0.45
N THR A 250 31.07 -34.56 0.14
CA THR A 250 31.73 -33.46 -0.58
C THR A 250 31.18 -33.29 -1.99
N ARG A 251 30.85 -34.38 -2.69
CA ARG A 251 30.21 -34.33 -4.01
C ARG A 251 28.77 -33.83 -3.97
N ALA A 252 28.03 -34.09 -2.90
CA ALA A 252 26.68 -33.55 -2.69
C ALA A 252 26.75 -32.03 -2.44
N LEU A 253 27.64 -31.58 -1.56
CA LEU A 253 27.85 -30.15 -1.28
C LEU A 253 28.31 -29.38 -2.54
N LEU A 254 29.20 -29.95 -3.35
CA LEU A 254 29.62 -29.31 -4.60
C LEU A 254 28.45 -29.15 -5.58
N LYS A 255 27.56 -30.15 -5.69
CA LYS A 255 26.34 -30.05 -6.51
C LYS A 255 25.36 -29.02 -5.99
N GLU A 256 25.18 -28.93 -4.67
CA GLU A 256 24.34 -27.88 -4.06
C GLU A 256 24.92 -26.49 -4.32
N LEU A 257 26.24 -26.31 -4.19
CA LEU A 257 26.89 -25.04 -4.51
C LEU A 257 26.78 -24.68 -6.01
N GLU A 258 26.85 -25.66 -6.91
CA GLU A 258 26.60 -25.46 -8.34
C GLU A 258 25.16 -25.04 -8.61
N LEU A 259 24.18 -25.67 -7.96
CA LEU A 259 22.77 -25.30 -8.07
C LEU A 259 22.49 -23.89 -7.51
N ILE A 260 23.08 -23.54 -6.36
CA ILE A 260 22.98 -22.20 -5.76
C ILE A 260 23.58 -21.16 -6.70
N ARG A 261 24.73 -21.43 -7.30
CA ARG A 261 25.36 -20.52 -8.27
C ARG A 261 24.50 -20.37 -9.51
N ALA A 262 24.03 -21.47 -10.10
CA ALA A 262 23.16 -21.43 -11.28
C ALA A 262 21.84 -20.67 -11.00
N SER A 263 21.24 -20.88 -9.82
CA SER A 263 20.04 -20.16 -9.40
C SER A 263 20.29 -18.67 -9.20
N ARG A 264 21.37 -18.30 -8.51
CA ARG A 264 21.79 -16.90 -8.31
C ARG A 264 22.09 -16.24 -9.65
N ASP A 265 22.84 -16.89 -10.53
CA ASP A 265 23.23 -16.34 -11.82
C ASP A 265 22.00 -16.16 -12.71
N GLY A 266 21.03 -17.08 -12.67
CA GLY A 266 19.72 -16.91 -13.30
C GLY A 266 18.94 -15.71 -12.78
N GLN A 267 18.89 -15.51 -11.46
CA GLN A 267 18.25 -14.33 -10.85
C GLN A 267 18.95 -13.03 -11.24
N LEU A 268 20.29 -13.03 -11.30
CA LEU A 268 21.07 -11.88 -11.75
C LEU A 268 20.79 -11.56 -13.21
N GLU A 269 20.71 -12.56 -14.09
CA GLU A 269 20.35 -12.36 -15.49
C GLU A 269 18.93 -11.80 -15.65
N GLU A 270 17.96 -12.29 -14.88
CA GLU A 270 16.60 -11.76 -14.90
C GLU A 270 16.54 -10.30 -14.43
N ALA A 271 17.26 -9.97 -13.36
CA ALA A 271 17.39 -8.60 -12.86
C ALA A 271 18.06 -7.68 -13.90
N MET A 272 19.09 -8.16 -14.59
CA MET A 272 19.73 -7.41 -15.68
C MET A 272 18.77 -7.16 -16.84
N ARG A 273 18.01 -8.18 -17.28
CA ARG A 273 16.99 -8.02 -18.33
C ARG A 273 15.88 -7.06 -17.90
N PHE A 274 15.49 -7.08 -16.63
CA PHE A 274 14.51 -6.15 -16.09
C PHE A 274 15.02 -4.71 -16.10
N ASN A 275 16.24 -4.48 -15.59
CA ASN A 275 16.86 -3.14 -15.63
C ASN A 275 16.98 -2.63 -17.06
N GLN A 276 17.39 -3.47 -18.02
CA GLN A 276 17.50 -3.06 -19.41
C GLN A 276 16.14 -2.60 -19.99
N ARG A 277 15.04 -3.30 -19.69
CA ARG A 277 13.70 -2.86 -20.11
C ARG A 277 13.31 -1.52 -19.49
N VAL A 278 13.60 -1.34 -18.21
CA VAL A 278 13.32 -0.07 -17.51
C VAL A 278 14.15 1.07 -18.09
N GLU A 279 15.41 0.83 -18.43
CA GLU A 279 16.27 1.81 -19.12
C GLU A 279 15.70 2.17 -20.51
N GLU A 280 15.23 1.19 -21.28
CA GLU A 280 14.58 1.43 -22.57
C GLU A 280 13.28 2.24 -22.43
N GLU A 281 12.43 1.91 -21.46
CA GLU A 281 11.19 2.64 -21.16
C GLU A 281 11.49 4.08 -20.70
N LEU A 282 12.49 4.27 -19.85
CA LEU A 282 12.94 5.59 -19.40
C LEU A 282 13.45 6.43 -20.58
N MET A 283 14.22 5.82 -21.48
CA MET A 283 14.72 6.49 -22.69
C MET A 283 13.57 6.89 -23.62
N ALA A 284 12.57 6.02 -23.80
CA ALA A 284 11.38 6.33 -24.60
C ALA A 284 10.56 7.47 -23.98
N ALA A 285 10.34 7.43 -22.67
CA ALA A 285 9.62 8.48 -21.94
C ALA A 285 10.34 9.84 -22.03
N ASN A 286 11.66 9.86 -21.89
CA ASN A 286 12.45 11.09 -22.02
C ASN A 286 12.36 11.68 -23.45
N GLN A 287 12.34 10.84 -24.48
CA GLN A 287 12.14 11.29 -25.86
C GLN A 287 10.74 11.91 -26.06
N GLU A 288 9.70 11.31 -25.48
CA GLU A 288 8.34 11.84 -25.55
C GLU A 288 8.23 13.19 -24.83
N ILE A 289 8.85 13.33 -23.65
CA ILE A 289 8.92 14.61 -22.92
C ILE A 289 9.57 15.68 -23.80
N GLN A 290 10.70 15.39 -24.43
CA GLN A 290 11.39 16.34 -25.31
C GLN A 290 10.49 16.79 -26.48
N GLN A 291 9.77 15.86 -27.12
CA GLN A 291 8.83 16.21 -28.20
C GLN A 291 7.68 17.11 -27.72
N LEU A 292 7.16 16.85 -26.52
CA LEU A 292 6.12 17.67 -25.91
C LEU A 292 6.64 19.07 -25.52
N GLU A 293 7.85 19.19 -25.00
CA GLU A 293 8.48 20.48 -24.68
C GLU A 293 8.67 21.35 -25.93
N GLU A 294 9.07 20.74 -27.04
CA GLU A 294 9.16 21.43 -28.33
C GLU A 294 7.78 21.90 -28.81
N ALA A 295 6.75 21.07 -28.66
CA ALA A 295 5.37 21.42 -29.01
C ALA A 295 4.84 22.57 -28.16
N VAL A 296 5.09 22.55 -26.85
CA VAL A 296 4.75 23.64 -25.93
C VAL A 296 5.47 24.92 -26.34
N SER A 297 6.77 24.84 -26.65
CA SER A 297 7.57 25.98 -27.09
C SER A 297 7.07 26.58 -28.41
N ARG A 298 6.62 25.73 -29.36
CA ARG A 298 5.96 26.18 -30.60
C ARG A 298 4.64 26.90 -30.31
N LEU A 299 3.77 26.28 -29.51
CA LEU A 299 2.46 26.84 -29.16
C LEU A 299 2.57 28.16 -28.39
N GLN A 300 3.57 28.31 -27.52
CA GLN A 300 3.84 29.56 -26.83
C GLN A 300 4.21 30.70 -27.79
N ARG A 301 5.03 30.42 -28.80
CA ARG A 301 5.38 31.39 -29.85
C ARG A 301 4.16 31.79 -30.68
N GLU A 302 3.35 30.82 -31.10
CA GLU A 302 2.10 31.07 -31.83
C GLU A 302 1.10 31.89 -31.00
N ASN A 303 0.94 31.57 -29.73
CA ASN A 303 0.08 32.35 -28.83
C ASN A 303 0.57 33.79 -28.65
N ALA A 304 1.88 34.00 -28.55
CA ALA A 304 2.45 35.34 -28.47
C ALA A 304 2.17 36.13 -29.76
N GLU A 305 2.28 35.50 -30.93
CA GLU A 305 1.97 36.12 -32.20
C GLU A 305 0.47 36.47 -32.33
N ILE A 306 -0.42 35.57 -31.92
CA ILE A 306 -1.87 35.80 -31.91
C ILE A 306 -2.20 36.98 -30.99
N LYS A 307 -1.60 37.04 -29.79
CA LYS A 307 -1.79 38.16 -28.86
C LYS A 307 -1.36 39.48 -29.49
N ARG A 308 -0.18 39.53 -30.13
CA ARG A 308 0.31 40.73 -30.82
C ARG A 308 -0.67 41.16 -31.92
N LYS A 309 -1.08 40.24 -32.80
CA LYS A 309 -2.07 40.53 -33.86
C LYS A 309 -3.39 41.05 -33.30
N ALA A 310 -3.85 40.52 -32.17
CA ALA A 310 -5.07 40.99 -31.52
C ALA A 310 -4.90 42.40 -30.92
N GLU A 311 -3.72 42.73 -30.38
CA GLU A 311 -3.39 44.07 -29.91
C GLU A 311 -3.32 45.07 -31.06
N ASP A 312 -2.67 44.72 -32.16
CA ASP A 312 -2.61 45.54 -33.38
C ASP A 312 -4.01 45.84 -33.93
N ALA A 313 -4.87 44.81 -33.99
CA ALA A 313 -6.26 44.96 -34.41
C ALA A 313 -7.07 45.87 -33.46
N ARG A 314 -6.87 45.74 -32.15
CA ARG A 314 -7.50 46.64 -31.15
C ARG A 314 -7.05 48.09 -31.35
N ALA A 315 -5.76 48.33 -31.54
CA ALA A 315 -5.23 49.68 -31.76
C ALA A 315 -5.78 50.30 -33.07
N ALA A 316 -5.85 49.51 -34.15
CA ALA A 316 -6.44 49.95 -35.40
C ALA A 316 -7.93 50.33 -35.24
N LEU A 317 -8.70 49.56 -34.46
CA LEU A 317 -10.09 49.87 -34.16
C LEU A 317 -10.25 51.16 -33.36
N VAL A 318 -9.41 51.40 -32.35
CA VAL A 318 -9.44 52.65 -31.56
C VAL A 318 -9.20 53.86 -32.47
N ASN A 319 -8.14 53.81 -33.30
CA ASN A 319 -7.83 54.88 -34.25
C ASN A 319 -8.98 55.09 -35.26
N GLY A 320 -9.55 53.99 -35.77
CA GLY A 320 -10.69 54.05 -36.68
C GLY A 320 -11.93 54.70 -36.04
N LEU A 321 -12.23 54.37 -34.78
CA LEU A 321 -13.34 54.95 -34.03
C LEU A 321 -13.13 56.43 -33.72
N GLU A 322 -11.91 56.85 -33.42
CA GLU A 322 -11.57 58.27 -33.28
C GLU A 322 -11.82 59.03 -34.59
N LYS A 323 -11.39 58.48 -35.73
CA LYS A 323 -11.65 59.08 -37.04
C LYS A 323 -13.14 59.17 -37.36
N VAL A 324 -13.90 58.12 -37.05
CA VAL A 324 -15.37 58.14 -37.20
C VAL A 324 -15.98 59.23 -36.33
N ARG A 325 -15.48 59.44 -35.11
CA ARG A 325 -15.96 60.49 -34.20
C ARG A 325 -15.67 61.89 -34.74
N GLU A 326 -14.49 62.12 -35.31
CA GLU A 326 -14.15 63.38 -36.00
C GLU A 326 -15.11 63.65 -37.17
N ILE A 327 -15.34 62.63 -38.02
CA ILE A 327 -16.26 62.73 -39.16
C ILE A 327 -17.70 62.98 -38.69
N GLN A 328 -18.14 62.32 -37.61
CA GLN A 328 -19.43 62.60 -37.01
C GLN A 328 -19.52 64.04 -36.48
N GLY A 329 -18.43 64.58 -35.92
CA GLY A 329 -18.35 65.98 -35.49
C GLY A 329 -18.51 66.96 -36.64
N THR A 330 -17.79 66.75 -37.75
CA THR A 330 -17.93 67.61 -38.95
C THR A 330 -19.30 67.46 -39.59
N ALA A 331 -19.84 66.25 -39.68
CA ALA A 331 -21.17 65.99 -40.24
C ALA A 331 -22.29 66.71 -39.45
N ARG A 332 -22.15 66.88 -38.12
CA ARG A 332 -23.10 67.64 -37.30
C ARG A 332 -23.13 69.14 -37.61
N LEU A 333 -22.04 69.70 -38.14
CA LEU A 333 -21.98 71.13 -38.52
C LEU A 333 -22.60 71.39 -39.89
N VAL A 334 -22.74 70.36 -40.74
CA VAL A 334 -23.24 70.49 -42.12
C VAL A 334 -24.63 71.13 -42.18
N PRO A 335 -25.64 70.73 -41.36
CA PRO A 335 -26.97 71.35 -41.40
C PRO A 335 -26.94 72.85 -41.08
N CYS A 336 -26.22 73.26 -40.04
CA CYS A 336 -26.13 74.68 -39.67
C CYS A 336 -25.44 75.51 -40.75
N LEU A 337 -24.41 74.97 -41.40
CA LEU A 337 -23.76 75.62 -42.54
C LEU A 337 -24.71 75.70 -43.74
N GLN A 338 -25.50 74.66 -44.00
CA GLN A 338 -26.52 74.67 -45.06
C GLN A 338 -27.60 75.71 -44.81
N GLU A 339 -28.13 75.81 -43.59
CA GLU A 339 -29.09 76.85 -43.20
C GLU A 339 -28.51 78.25 -43.43
N ARG A 340 -27.28 78.48 -42.98
CA ARG A 340 -26.61 79.78 -43.18
C ARG A 340 -26.38 80.11 -44.66
N ILE A 341 -26.05 79.11 -45.48
CA ILE A 341 -25.93 79.28 -46.94
C ILE A 341 -27.29 79.69 -47.53
N GLN A 342 -28.38 79.01 -47.15
CA GLN A 342 -29.73 79.34 -47.62
C GLN A 342 -30.15 80.77 -47.23
N GLU A 343 -29.83 81.21 -46.01
CA GLU A 343 -30.07 82.60 -45.57
C GLU A 343 -29.32 83.61 -46.45
N LEU A 344 -28.02 83.38 -46.67
CA LEU A 344 -27.19 84.25 -47.49
C LEU A 344 -27.62 84.27 -48.96
N GLU A 345 -28.07 83.12 -49.48
CA GLU A 345 -28.66 83.01 -50.82
C GLU A 345 -29.96 83.83 -50.94
N ALA A 346 -30.83 83.79 -49.92
CA ALA A 346 -32.05 84.59 -49.87
C ALA A 346 -31.75 86.09 -49.79
N GLU A 347 -30.77 86.50 -48.97
CA GLU A 347 -30.30 87.90 -48.93
C GLU A 347 -29.79 88.35 -50.30
N LEU A 348 -28.93 87.55 -50.96
CA LEU A 348 -28.40 87.86 -52.29
C LEU A 348 -29.50 87.97 -53.36
N GLN A 349 -30.57 87.18 -53.26
CA GLN A 349 -31.72 87.29 -54.16
C GLN A 349 -32.50 88.59 -53.94
N GLY A 350 -32.55 89.14 -52.73
CA GLY A 350 -33.15 90.44 -52.46
C GLY A 350 -32.38 91.64 -53.03
N TYR A 351 -31.09 91.45 -53.37
CA TYR A 351 -30.25 92.47 -54.01
C TYR A 351 -30.21 92.36 -55.55
N ARG A 352 -30.84 91.33 -56.13
CA ARG A 352 -31.05 91.20 -57.58
C ARG A 352 -32.40 91.76 -57.97
#